data_AF-A0A174J278-F1
#
_entry.id   AF-A0A174J278-F1
#
_cell.length_a   1.000
_cell.length_b   1.000
_cell.length_c   1.000
_cell.angle_alpha   90.00
_cell.angle_beta   90.00
_cell.angle_gamma   90.00
#
_symmetry.space_group_name_H-M   'P 1'
#
loop_
_entity.id
_entity.type
_entity.pdbx_description
1 polymer ?
#
loop_
_entity_poly.entity_id
_entity_poly.type
_entity_poly.pdbx_seq_one_letter_code
_entity_poly.pdbx_strand_id
1 'polypeptide(L)'
;MAKKDFLEQKYCEINKLKNLLQTYPKEYAETIIKVMQNVFDEISEYLDEEANKLKKIAKIDIAEKNIDILEKKIDGLNKKIEKVKSELSETEKCEKEEKKSTKQETKREKKSGKKHDFSSREELRYYTMDEIAKFDGSDGSLAYVVIDGTVYDVTSIKEWRDGRHYGLYAGRDLTEYFNTCHKDEKYILNKLRIVGTIKS
;
A
#
# COMPACT_ATOMS: atom_id res chain seq x y z
N MET A 1 -16.69 9.87 -4.26
CA MET A 1 -15.66 9.96 -3.20
C MET A 1 -14.62 8.88 -3.44
N ALA A 2 -13.39 9.01 -2.92
CA ALA A 2 -12.34 8.01 -3.11
C ALA A 2 -12.54 6.82 -2.16
N LYS A 3 -12.25 5.58 -2.57
CA LYS A 3 -12.47 4.38 -1.73
C LYS A 3 -11.74 4.39 -0.38
N LYS A 4 -10.66 5.14 -0.27
CA LYS A 4 -9.85 5.31 0.94
C LYS A 4 -10.57 6.16 2.00
N ASP A 5 -11.37 7.13 1.54
CA ASP A 5 -12.16 8.10 2.32
C ASP A 5 -13.20 7.41 3.23
N PHE A 6 -13.91 6.39 2.73
CA PHE A 6 -14.99 5.73 3.48
C PHE A 6 -14.51 5.01 4.75
N LEU A 7 -13.50 4.14 4.64
CA LEU A 7 -12.94 3.42 5.79
C LEU A 7 -12.29 4.37 6.80
N GLU A 8 -11.70 5.47 6.29
CA GLU A 8 -11.06 6.53 7.07
C GLU A 8 -12.10 7.34 7.88
N GLN A 9 -13.21 7.73 7.25
CA GLN A 9 -14.36 8.34 7.91
C GLN A 9 -14.98 7.42 8.98
N LYS A 10 -15.22 6.15 8.65
CA LYS A 10 -15.83 5.16 9.58
C LYS A 10 -14.92 4.82 10.75
N TYR A 11 -13.60 4.76 10.56
CA TYR A 11 -12.64 4.67 11.66
C TYR A 11 -12.70 5.89 12.59
N CYS A 12 -12.76 7.11 12.03
CA CYS A 12 -12.90 8.33 12.83
C CYS A 12 -14.25 8.39 13.59
N GLU A 13 -15.32 7.81 13.03
CA GLU A 13 -16.62 7.66 13.68
C GLU A 13 -16.55 6.69 14.89
N ILE A 14 -15.91 5.53 14.73
CA ILE A 14 -15.64 4.59 15.84
C ILE A 14 -14.85 5.27 16.97
N ASN A 15 -13.81 6.04 16.66
CA ASN A 15 -13.03 6.75 17.68
C ASN A 15 -13.87 7.78 18.46
N LYS A 16 -14.78 8.50 17.79
CA LYS A 16 -15.71 9.43 18.46
C LYS A 16 -16.65 8.68 19.39
N LEU A 17 -17.24 7.57 18.93
CA LEU A 17 -18.14 6.72 19.73
C LEU A 17 -17.42 6.08 20.94
N LYS A 18 -16.16 5.66 20.76
CA LYS A 18 -15.26 5.17 21.82
C LYS A 18 -14.99 6.25 22.88
N ASN A 19 -14.71 7.49 22.47
CA ASN A 19 -14.48 8.59 23.41
C ASN A 19 -15.77 8.99 24.16
N LEU A 20 -16.94 8.95 23.49
CA LEU A 20 -18.24 9.11 24.14
C LEU A 20 -18.47 8.01 25.20
N LEU A 21 -18.20 6.74 24.89
CA LEU A 21 -18.31 5.62 25.86
C LEU A 21 -17.40 5.74 27.09
N GLN A 22 -16.31 6.52 27.02
CA GLN A 22 -15.42 6.77 28.15
C GLN A 22 -15.81 7.99 28.98
N THR A 23 -16.65 8.89 28.45
CA THR A 23 -16.93 10.21 29.05
C THR A 23 -18.39 10.44 29.42
N TYR A 24 -19.34 9.69 28.82
CA TYR A 24 -20.78 9.86 29.05
C TYR A 24 -21.32 8.99 30.21
N PRO A 25 -22.45 9.37 30.83
CA PRO A 25 -23.14 8.53 31.80
C PRO A 25 -23.52 7.16 31.23
N LYS A 26 -23.49 6.13 32.09
CA LYS A 26 -23.74 4.73 31.70
C LYS A 26 -25.09 4.49 31.02
N GLU A 27 -26.09 5.30 31.34
CA GLU A 27 -27.44 5.27 30.74
C GLU A 27 -27.42 5.44 29.20
N TYR A 28 -26.41 6.13 28.65
CA TYR A 28 -26.24 6.28 27.20
C TYR A 28 -25.41 5.17 26.56
N ALA A 29 -24.73 4.33 27.34
CA ALA A 29 -23.75 3.37 26.83
C ALA A 29 -24.36 2.35 25.85
N GLU A 30 -25.56 1.82 26.13
CA GLU A 30 -26.26 0.90 25.21
C GLU A 30 -26.57 1.55 23.86
N THR A 31 -26.93 2.83 23.85
CA THR A 31 -27.22 3.57 22.62
C THR A 31 -25.94 3.82 21.83
N ILE A 32 -24.83 4.20 22.49
CA ILE A 32 -23.55 4.42 21.83
C ILE A 32 -22.97 3.09 21.29
N ILE A 33 -23.12 1.99 22.04
CA ILE A 33 -22.76 0.63 21.57
C ILE A 33 -23.57 0.26 20.32
N LYS A 34 -24.89 0.51 20.31
CA LYS A 34 -25.75 0.21 19.15
C LYS A 34 -25.37 1.03 17.91
N VAL A 35 -25.05 2.32 18.07
CA VAL A 35 -24.53 3.14 16.95
C VAL A 35 -23.18 2.62 16.47
N MET A 36 -22.29 2.22 17.38
CA MET A 36 -20.99 1.64 17.03
C MET A 36 -21.10 0.28 16.34
N GLN A 37 -22.12 -0.54 16.68
CA GLN A 37 -22.43 -1.78 15.97
C GLN A 37 -22.82 -1.51 14.52
N ASN A 38 -23.76 -0.59 14.27
CA ASN A 38 -24.15 -0.20 12.90
C ASN A 38 -22.93 0.22 12.05
N VAL A 39 -21.98 0.97 12.64
CA VAL A 39 -20.75 1.40 11.96
C VAL A 39 -19.83 0.22 11.62
N PHE A 40 -19.77 -0.82 12.45
CA PHE A 40 -19.06 -2.06 12.11
C PHE A 40 -19.78 -2.88 11.03
N ASP A 41 -21.12 -2.89 11.00
CA ASP A 41 -21.90 -3.55 9.97
C ASP A 41 -21.67 -2.88 8.59
N GLU A 42 -21.69 -1.54 8.53
CA GLU A 42 -21.34 -0.75 7.33
C GLU A 42 -19.92 -1.02 6.80
N ILE A 43 -18.94 -1.15 7.70
CA ILE A 43 -17.56 -1.53 7.34
C ILE A 43 -17.54 -2.95 6.76
N SER A 44 -18.31 -3.87 7.34
CA SER A 44 -18.33 -5.27 6.94
C SER A 44 -18.93 -5.44 5.54
N GLU A 45 -20.07 -4.81 5.26
CA GLU A 45 -20.71 -4.80 3.95
C GLU A 45 -19.78 -4.22 2.86
N TYR A 46 -19.11 -3.09 3.15
CA TYR A 46 -18.14 -2.48 2.24
C TYR A 46 -16.95 -3.41 1.92
N LEU A 47 -16.42 -4.13 2.92
CA LEU A 47 -15.31 -5.06 2.74
C LEU A 47 -15.72 -6.29 1.92
N ASP A 48 -16.92 -6.83 2.14
CA ASP A 48 -17.46 -7.95 1.35
C ASP A 48 -17.72 -7.54 -0.11
N GLU A 49 -18.27 -6.34 -0.34
CA GLU A 49 -18.38 -5.74 -1.66
C GLU A 49 -17.02 -5.69 -2.38
N GLU A 50 -15.99 -5.17 -1.72
CA GLU A 50 -14.67 -4.96 -2.33
C GLU A 50 -13.95 -6.30 -2.57
N ALA A 51 -14.07 -7.26 -1.65
CA ALA A 51 -13.63 -8.63 -1.85
C ALA A 51 -14.34 -9.28 -3.05
N ASN A 52 -15.64 -9.02 -3.25
CA ASN A 52 -16.39 -9.52 -4.39
C ASN A 52 -16.02 -8.84 -5.73
N LYS A 53 -15.53 -7.60 -5.71
CA LYS A 53 -14.93 -6.93 -6.88
C LYS A 53 -13.57 -7.55 -7.23
N LEU A 54 -12.71 -7.81 -6.24
CA LEU A 54 -11.43 -8.51 -6.43
C LEU A 54 -11.62 -9.94 -7.00
N LYS A 55 -12.61 -10.69 -6.51
CA LYS A 55 -12.99 -12.02 -7.06
C LYS A 55 -13.44 -11.98 -8.52
N LYS A 56 -13.88 -10.82 -9.05
CA LYS A 56 -14.21 -10.64 -10.47
C LYS A 56 -12.94 -10.36 -11.29
N ILE A 57 -12.08 -9.47 -10.81
CA ILE A 57 -10.79 -9.13 -11.47
C ILE A 57 -9.93 -10.39 -11.64
N ALA A 58 -9.75 -11.19 -10.58
CA ALA A 58 -8.97 -12.43 -10.65
C ALA A 58 -9.47 -13.46 -11.70
N LYS A 59 -10.75 -13.40 -12.10
CA LYS A 59 -11.29 -14.24 -13.19
C LYS A 59 -10.92 -13.69 -14.58
N ILE A 60 -10.79 -12.37 -14.71
CA ILE A 60 -10.34 -11.69 -15.93
C ILE A 60 -8.84 -11.99 -16.15
N ASP A 61 -8.00 -11.84 -15.12
CA ASP A 61 -6.56 -12.19 -15.17
C ASP A 61 -6.31 -13.63 -15.65
N ILE A 62 -7.21 -14.56 -15.33
CA ILE A 62 -7.15 -15.97 -15.75
C ILE A 62 -7.60 -16.12 -17.21
N ALA A 63 -8.65 -15.39 -17.63
CA ALA A 63 -9.09 -15.37 -19.02
C ALA A 63 -8.02 -14.78 -19.96
N GLU A 64 -7.38 -13.67 -19.57
CA GLU A 64 -6.29 -13.04 -20.33
C GLU A 64 -5.09 -13.99 -20.51
N LYS A 65 -4.67 -14.69 -19.46
CA LYS A 65 -3.62 -15.72 -19.54
C LYS A 65 -3.99 -16.88 -20.48
N ASN A 66 -5.28 -17.26 -20.53
CA ASN A 66 -5.75 -18.27 -21.46
C ASN A 66 -5.76 -17.76 -22.92
N ILE A 67 -6.00 -16.47 -23.15
CA ILE A 67 -5.93 -15.83 -24.47
C ILE A 67 -4.48 -15.81 -24.97
N ASP A 68 -3.50 -15.36 -24.17
CA ASP A 68 -2.07 -15.39 -24.49
C ASP A 68 -1.57 -16.81 -24.88
N ILE A 69 -2.07 -17.84 -24.21
CA ILE A 69 -1.79 -19.26 -24.52
C ILE A 69 -2.42 -19.69 -25.85
N LEU A 70 -3.58 -19.13 -26.23
CA LEU A 70 -4.24 -19.39 -27.52
C LEU A 70 -3.55 -18.64 -28.66
N GLU A 71 -3.17 -17.37 -28.45
CA GLU A 71 -2.41 -16.57 -29.42
C GLU A 71 -1.08 -17.27 -29.77
N LYS A 72 -0.32 -17.75 -28.77
CA LYS A 72 0.91 -18.53 -29.00
C LYS A 72 0.69 -19.84 -29.77
N LYS A 73 -0.50 -20.46 -29.65
CA LYS A 73 -0.89 -21.63 -30.46
C LYS A 73 -1.23 -21.23 -31.89
N ILE A 74 -1.97 -20.14 -32.09
CA ILE A 74 -2.29 -19.57 -33.40
C ILE A 74 -1.00 -19.21 -34.14
N ASP A 75 -0.06 -18.56 -33.46
CA ASP A 75 1.27 -18.22 -33.98
C ASP A 75 2.06 -19.47 -34.43
N GLY A 76 2.01 -20.54 -33.63
CA GLY A 76 2.62 -21.84 -33.95
C GLY A 76 1.93 -22.57 -35.10
N LEU A 77 0.63 -22.37 -35.32
CA LEU A 77 -0.11 -22.89 -36.47
C LEU A 77 0.16 -22.06 -37.72
N ASN A 78 0.17 -20.73 -37.62
CA ASN A 78 0.51 -19.83 -38.72
C ASN A 78 1.93 -20.11 -39.24
N LYS A 79 2.91 -20.32 -38.36
CA LYS A 79 4.28 -20.72 -38.76
C LYS A 79 4.34 -22.08 -39.46
N LYS A 80 3.44 -23.02 -39.14
CA LYS A 80 3.29 -24.29 -39.89
C LYS A 80 2.60 -24.07 -41.24
N ILE A 81 1.59 -23.20 -41.31
CA ILE A 81 0.90 -22.84 -42.55
C ILE A 81 1.86 -22.14 -43.52
N GLU A 82 2.66 -21.18 -43.06
CA GLU A 82 3.68 -20.53 -43.90
C GLU A 82 4.77 -21.51 -44.34
N LYS A 83 5.16 -22.48 -43.50
CA LYS A 83 6.08 -23.56 -43.92
C LYS A 83 5.47 -24.47 -44.99
N VAL A 84 4.20 -24.86 -44.85
CA VAL A 84 3.49 -25.64 -45.87
C VAL A 84 3.30 -24.84 -47.16
N LYS A 85 3.04 -23.52 -47.08
CA LYS A 85 3.02 -22.63 -48.25
C LYS A 85 4.39 -22.51 -48.91
N SER A 86 5.48 -22.40 -48.14
CA SER A 86 6.83 -22.34 -48.71
C SER A 86 7.19 -23.67 -49.37
N GLU A 87 6.90 -24.80 -48.74
CA GLU A 87 7.06 -26.15 -49.30
C GLU A 87 6.24 -26.34 -50.58
N LEU A 88 5.00 -25.83 -50.64
CA LEU A 88 4.21 -25.79 -51.88
C LEU A 88 4.88 -24.92 -52.96
N SER A 89 5.37 -23.73 -52.61
CA SER A 89 6.09 -22.86 -53.55
C SER A 89 7.46 -23.41 -53.98
N GLU A 90 8.07 -24.29 -53.19
CA GLU A 90 9.29 -25.05 -53.52
C GLU A 90 8.97 -26.26 -54.41
N THR A 91 7.77 -26.85 -54.31
CA THR A 91 7.28 -27.78 -55.35
C THR A 91 6.95 -27.07 -56.69
N GLU A 92 6.72 -25.76 -56.66
CA GLU A 92 6.61 -24.89 -57.85
C GLU A 92 7.96 -24.26 -58.28
N LYS A 93 9.01 -24.35 -57.46
CA LYS A 93 10.37 -23.84 -57.72
C LYS A 93 11.45 -24.79 -57.18
N CYS A 94 11.97 -25.62 -58.07
CA CYS A 94 13.18 -26.40 -57.81
C CYS A 94 14.39 -25.50 -57.44
N GLU A 95 15.37 -26.12 -56.76
CA GLU A 95 16.77 -25.67 -56.57
C GLU A 95 17.11 -24.70 -55.40
N LYS A 96 18.31 -24.93 -54.81
CA LYS A 96 19.20 -24.03 -54.03
C LYS A 96 18.94 -23.78 -52.52
N GLU A 97 19.65 -24.56 -51.69
CA GLU A 97 20.85 -24.16 -50.88
C GLU A 97 20.95 -22.74 -50.26
N GLU A 98 21.54 -22.49 -49.08
CA GLU A 98 21.86 -23.30 -47.87
C GLU A 98 22.40 -22.37 -46.72
N LYS A 99 22.04 -22.61 -45.44
CA LYS A 99 22.81 -22.31 -44.17
C LYS A 99 23.25 -20.84 -43.84
N LYS A 100 23.55 -20.38 -42.59
CA LYS A 100 23.23 -20.75 -41.17
C LYS A 100 23.87 -19.70 -40.19
N SER A 101 23.34 -19.55 -38.95
CA SER A 101 24.05 -19.15 -37.69
C SER A 101 24.26 -17.64 -37.32
N THR A 102 24.40 -17.15 -36.05
CA THR A 102 23.63 -17.30 -34.76
C THR A 102 24.26 -16.55 -33.54
N LYS A 103 23.51 -15.67 -32.80
CA LYS A 103 23.54 -15.31 -31.32
C LYS A 103 24.86 -14.80 -30.63
N GLN A 104 25.04 -14.38 -29.35
CA GLN A 104 24.34 -13.79 -28.13
C GLN A 104 25.47 -13.40 -27.08
N GLU A 105 25.37 -12.74 -25.89
CA GLU A 105 24.46 -11.79 -25.16
C GLU A 105 25.03 -11.46 -23.72
N THR A 106 24.36 -10.60 -22.90
CA THR A 106 24.46 -10.40 -21.40
C THR A 106 25.46 -9.33 -20.85
N LYS A 107 25.41 -8.79 -19.60
CA LYS A 107 24.79 -9.21 -18.29
C LYS A 107 24.50 -8.03 -17.27
N ARG A 108 24.37 -8.31 -15.94
CA ARG A 108 23.78 -7.47 -14.81
C ARG A 108 24.56 -7.63 -13.44
N GLU A 109 24.21 -7.20 -12.19
CA GLU A 109 23.00 -6.63 -11.50
C GLU A 109 23.25 -6.06 -10.03
N LYS A 110 22.48 -5.04 -9.56
CA LYS A 110 22.03 -4.69 -8.15
C LYS A 110 22.99 -4.19 -6.99
N LYS A 111 22.35 -3.65 -5.91
CA LYS A 111 22.76 -3.40 -4.46
C LYS A 111 23.25 -1.98 -4.04
N SER A 112 23.17 -1.50 -2.78
CA SER A 112 22.37 -1.80 -1.53
C SER A 112 22.56 -0.71 -0.43
N GLY A 113 21.70 -0.63 0.62
CA GLY A 113 21.70 0.42 1.67
C GLY A 113 22.39 0.12 3.03
N LYS A 114 22.16 0.97 4.06
CA LYS A 114 22.77 0.91 5.43
C LYS A 114 21.87 1.48 6.54
N LYS A 115 22.15 1.14 7.82
CA LYS A 115 21.45 1.59 9.06
C LYS A 115 22.27 2.64 9.85
N HIS A 116 21.67 3.34 10.82
CA HIS A 116 22.39 3.93 11.97
C HIS A 116 21.55 4.06 13.26
N ASP A 117 22.22 4.33 14.38
CA ASP A 117 21.74 4.30 15.77
C ASP A 117 21.74 5.70 16.46
N PHE A 118 21.22 5.73 17.71
CA PHE A 118 20.71 6.86 18.50
C PHE A 118 21.70 7.91 19.08
N SER A 119 21.10 9.04 19.47
CA SER A 119 21.47 9.94 20.59
C SER A 119 22.72 10.82 20.49
N SER A 120 22.50 12.09 20.16
CA SER A 120 22.93 13.20 21.02
C SER A 120 22.04 14.45 20.77
N ARG A 121 22.08 15.42 21.70
CA ARG A 121 21.25 16.66 21.76
C ARG A 121 20.77 17.14 20.38
N GLU A 122 19.47 17.02 20.15
CA GLU A 122 18.89 17.16 18.81
C GLU A 122 18.84 18.62 18.35
N GLU A 123 19.75 18.99 17.45
CA GLU A 123 19.44 19.99 16.43
C GLU A 123 18.22 19.48 15.64
N LEU A 124 17.13 20.24 15.66
CA LEU A 124 15.89 19.86 14.98
C LEU A 124 16.14 19.75 13.47
N ARG A 125 16.17 18.51 12.97
CA ARG A 125 16.55 18.23 11.59
C ARG A 125 15.42 18.58 10.62
N TYR A 126 15.79 19.14 9.48
CA TYR A 126 14.91 19.23 8.33
C TYR A 126 14.90 17.91 7.57
N TYR A 127 13.71 17.35 7.35
CA TYR A 127 13.49 16.09 6.64
C TYR A 127 12.69 16.30 5.36
N THR A 128 12.98 15.50 4.34
CA THR A 128 12.09 15.28 3.19
C THR A 128 11.10 14.14 3.47
N MET A 129 9.94 14.12 2.79
CA MET A 129 8.99 13.01 2.92
C MET A 129 9.60 11.66 2.52
N ASP A 130 10.53 11.65 1.55
CA ASP A 130 11.28 10.45 1.17
C ASP A 130 12.21 9.95 2.28
N GLU A 131 12.70 10.80 3.16
CA GLU A 131 13.43 10.40 4.38
C GLU A 131 12.46 9.92 5.46
N ILE A 132 11.35 10.62 5.68
CA ILE A 132 10.31 10.20 6.62
C ILE A 132 9.80 8.79 6.30
N ALA A 133 9.57 8.46 5.02
CA ALA A 133 9.16 7.14 4.56
C ALA A 133 10.14 5.99 4.87
N LYS A 134 11.34 6.27 5.40
CA LYS A 134 12.32 5.27 5.87
C LYS A 134 12.21 4.97 7.38
N PHE A 135 11.38 5.71 8.11
CA PHE A 135 11.15 5.57 9.54
C PHE A 135 9.72 5.03 9.77
N ASP A 136 9.45 3.86 9.22
CA ASP A 136 8.13 3.23 9.17
C ASP A 136 7.85 2.26 10.33
N GLY A 137 8.78 2.09 11.26
CA GLY A 137 8.66 1.17 12.41
C GLY A 137 8.74 -0.32 12.08
N SER A 138 9.01 -0.70 10.82
CA SER A 138 9.18 -2.10 10.42
C SER A 138 10.44 -2.72 11.02
N ASP A 139 10.42 -4.03 11.28
CA ASP A 139 11.55 -4.82 11.81
C ASP A 139 12.24 -4.24 13.07
N GLY A 140 11.48 -3.49 13.90
CA GLY A 140 12.00 -2.82 15.10
C GLY A 140 12.84 -1.57 14.82
N SER A 141 12.66 -0.96 13.64
CA SER A 141 13.24 0.34 13.30
C SER A 141 12.51 1.51 13.98
N LEU A 142 13.05 2.72 13.80
CA LEU A 142 12.42 3.97 14.22
C LEU A 142 11.09 4.19 13.50
N ALA A 143 10.08 4.68 14.23
CA ALA A 143 8.75 5.01 13.74
C ALA A 143 8.49 6.52 13.92
N TYR A 144 8.49 7.29 12.83
CA TYR A 144 8.23 8.74 12.84
C TYR A 144 6.91 9.08 12.15
N VAL A 145 6.24 10.14 12.61
CA VAL A 145 5.02 10.69 11.98
C VAL A 145 5.14 12.20 11.81
N VAL A 146 4.58 12.73 10.72
CA VAL A 146 4.50 14.19 10.49
C VAL A 146 3.09 14.66 10.83
N ILE A 147 3.00 15.69 11.68
CA ILE A 147 1.76 16.39 12.04
C ILE A 147 2.04 17.89 11.92
N ASP A 148 1.29 18.60 11.09
CA ASP A 148 1.41 20.05 10.88
C ASP A 148 2.86 20.48 10.55
N GLY A 149 3.50 19.73 9.63
CA GLY A 149 4.90 19.89 9.25
C GLY A 149 5.95 19.50 10.31
N THR A 150 5.54 19.16 11.53
CA THR A 150 6.44 18.78 12.64
C THR A 150 6.63 17.26 12.71
N VAL A 151 7.87 16.80 12.86
CA VAL A 151 8.22 15.37 12.91
C VAL A 151 8.27 14.90 14.36
N TYR A 152 7.42 13.94 14.69
CA TYR A 152 7.33 13.32 16.01
C TYR A 152 7.82 11.87 15.98
N ASP A 153 8.60 11.50 16.99
CA ASP A 153 9.00 10.12 17.25
C ASP A 153 7.94 9.39 18.09
N VAL A 154 7.42 8.29 17.53
CA VAL A 154 6.44 7.40 18.16
C VAL A 154 7.01 6.00 18.44
N THR A 155 8.31 5.77 18.22
CA THR A 155 8.97 4.45 18.34
C THR A 155 8.75 3.77 19.69
N SER A 156 8.76 4.55 20.78
CA SER A 156 8.55 4.04 22.15
C SER A 156 7.08 4.00 22.60
N ILE A 157 6.13 4.35 21.74
CA ILE A 157 4.70 4.38 22.06
C ILE A 157 4.09 3.01 21.79
N LYS A 158 3.53 2.38 22.84
CA LYS A 158 2.98 1.01 22.79
C LYS A 158 1.88 0.84 21.74
N GLU A 159 1.12 1.90 21.53
CA GLU A 159 0.01 2.00 20.58
C GLU A 159 0.48 2.10 19.12
N TRP A 160 1.78 2.30 18.87
CA TRP A 160 2.45 2.40 17.57
C TRP A 160 3.36 1.21 17.25
N ARG A 161 3.22 0.08 17.96
CA ARG A 161 4.06 -1.10 17.79
C ARG A 161 4.09 -1.59 16.33
N ASP A 162 5.26 -1.99 15.86
CA ASP A 162 5.53 -2.36 14.47
C ASP A 162 5.20 -1.23 13.47
N GLY A 163 5.28 0.03 13.91
CA GLY A 163 4.97 1.22 13.13
C GLY A 163 3.49 1.46 12.82
N ARG A 164 2.57 0.74 13.50
CA ARG A 164 1.15 0.69 13.14
C ARG A 164 0.26 1.17 14.28
N HIS A 165 -0.69 2.06 13.95
CA HIS A 165 -1.71 2.54 14.88
C HIS A 165 -3.08 2.52 14.19
N TYR A 166 -3.93 1.54 14.53
CA TYR A 166 -5.29 1.38 13.98
C TYR A 166 -5.41 1.49 12.43
N GLY A 167 -4.44 0.94 11.68
CA GLY A 167 -4.42 1.01 10.22
C GLY A 167 -3.73 2.26 9.64
N LEU A 168 -3.31 3.20 10.48
CA LEU A 168 -2.30 4.19 10.14
C LEU A 168 -0.91 3.56 10.24
N TYR A 169 0.02 4.13 9.47
CA TYR A 169 1.40 3.68 9.35
C TYR A 169 2.35 4.85 9.59
N ALA A 170 3.44 4.59 10.31
CA ALA A 170 4.55 5.51 10.42
C ALA A 170 5.25 5.73 9.07
N GLY A 171 6.17 6.70 9.04
CA GLY A 171 6.82 7.16 7.83
C GLY A 171 5.91 7.98 6.92
N ARG A 172 4.93 8.70 7.47
CA ARG A 172 3.90 9.44 6.71
C ARG A 172 3.51 10.77 7.37
N ASP A 173 2.93 11.66 6.58
CA ASP A 173 2.11 12.75 7.09
C ASP A 173 0.74 12.22 7.47
N LEU A 174 0.33 12.52 8.69
CA LEU A 174 -0.92 12.09 9.30
C LEU A 174 -1.73 13.27 9.85
N THR A 175 -1.44 14.50 9.39
CA THR A 175 -2.05 15.74 9.88
C THR A 175 -3.58 15.71 9.77
N GLU A 176 -4.12 15.23 8.65
CA GLU A 176 -5.57 15.10 8.41
C GLU A 176 -6.23 14.06 9.33
N TYR A 177 -5.62 12.88 9.47
CA TYR A 177 -6.05 11.83 10.40
C TYR A 177 -6.08 12.32 11.85
N PHE A 178 -5.01 13.00 12.28
CA PHE A 178 -4.88 13.54 13.62
C PHE A 178 -5.91 14.65 13.88
N ASN A 179 -6.09 15.60 12.95
CA ASN A 179 -7.10 16.63 13.06
C ASN A 179 -8.54 16.08 13.05
N THR A 180 -8.77 14.87 12.54
CA THR A 180 -10.10 14.23 12.50
C THR A 180 -10.40 13.38 13.75
N CYS A 181 -9.38 12.78 14.37
CA CYS A 181 -9.50 11.97 15.60
C CYS A 181 -9.23 12.76 16.90
N HIS A 182 -8.30 13.71 16.88
CA HIS A 182 -7.69 14.35 18.07
C HIS A 182 -7.73 15.88 18.00
N LYS A 183 -8.70 16.45 17.27
CA LYS A 183 -8.84 17.89 17.00
C LYS A 183 -8.61 18.79 18.22
N ASP A 184 -9.24 18.41 19.33
CA ASP A 184 -9.26 19.15 20.60
C ASP A 184 -8.28 18.52 21.64
N GLU A 185 -7.60 17.43 21.29
CA GLU A 185 -6.68 16.66 22.14
C GLU A 185 -5.20 16.93 21.82
N LYS A 186 -4.85 18.12 21.33
CA LYS A 186 -3.47 18.49 20.94
C LYS A 186 -2.40 18.23 22.01
N TYR A 187 -2.78 18.16 23.30
CA TYR A 187 -1.91 17.77 24.41
C TYR A 187 -1.28 16.36 24.27
N ILE A 188 -1.82 15.49 23.40
CA ILE A 188 -1.22 14.18 23.09
C ILE A 188 0.17 14.37 22.46
N LEU A 189 0.35 15.35 21.58
CA LEU A 189 1.63 15.64 20.92
C LEU A 189 2.69 16.12 21.91
N ASN A 190 2.29 16.77 23.01
CA ASN A 190 3.20 17.24 24.07
C ASN A 190 3.85 16.09 24.85
N LYS A 191 3.39 14.84 24.66
CA LYS A 191 4.00 13.62 25.23
C LYS A 191 5.00 12.96 24.28
N LEU A 192 5.07 13.40 23.04
CA LEU A 192 5.93 12.85 21.99
C LEU A 192 7.22 13.68 21.86
N ARG A 193 8.31 13.02 21.46
CA ARG A 193 9.57 13.70 21.19
C ARG A 193 9.54 14.30 19.78
N ILE A 194 9.72 15.62 19.67
CA ILE A 194 9.93 16.28 18.38
C ILE A 194 11.38 16.03 17.95
N VAL A 195 11.57 15.48 16.76
CA VAL A 195 12.89 15.15 16.19
C VAL A 195 13.26 16.02 14.98
N GLY A 196 12.32 16.81 14.47
CA GLY A 196 12.56 17.68 13.32
C GLY A 196 11.31 18.34 12.74
N THR A 197 11.46 18.88 11.54
CA THR A 197 10.38 19.46 10.72
C THR A 197 10.52 19.03 9.26
N ILE A 198 9.45 19.12 8.48
CA ILE A 198 9.51 18.94 7.03
C ILE A 198 10.13 20.16 6.36
N LYS A 199 11.06 19.89 5.44
CA LYS A 199 11.65 20.90 4.57
C LYS A 199 10.64 21.30 3.49
N SER A 200 10.38 22.61 3.38
CA SER A 200 9.67 23.25 2.26
C SER A 200 10.50 23.27 0.97
#